data_AF-A0A250XV96-F1
#
_entry.id   AF-A0A250XV96-F1
#
_cell.length_a   1.000
_cell.length_b   1.000
_cell.length_c   1.000
_cell.angle_alpha   90.00
_cell.angle_beta   90.00
_cell.angle_gamma   90.00
#
_symmetry.space_group_name_H-M   'P 1'
#
loop_
_entity.id
_entity.type
_entity.pdbx_description
1 polymer ?
#
loop_
_entity_poly.entity_id
_entity_poly.type
_entity_poly.pdbx_seq_one_letter_code
_entity_poly.pdbx_strand_id
1 'polypeptide(L)'
;MKPGRPRIKKDEKQNLLSVGDYRHRRTEQEEDEELLTESSKATNVCTRFEDSPSYVKWGKLRDYQVRGLNWLISLYENGINGILADEMGLGKTLQTISLLGYMKHYRNIPGPHMVLVPKSTLHNWMSEFKRWVPTLRSVCLIGDKEQRVSS
;
A
#
# COMPACT_ATOMS: atom_id res chain seq x y z
N MET A 1 -6.62 -76.09 -43.38
CA MET A 1 -6.34 -75.39 -42.10
C MET A 1 -5.57 -74.10 -42.43
N LYS A 2 -5.99 -72.92 -41.92
CA LYS A 2 -5.27 -71.62 -42.06
C LYS A 2 -4.22 -71.45 -40.94
N PRO A 3 -3.14 -70.67 -41.12
CA PRO A 3 -3.11 -69.22 -40.79
C PRO A 3 -2.27 -68.42 -41.82
N GLY A 4 -2.16 -67.09 -41.93
CA GLY A 4 -2.48 -65.91 -41.12
C GLY A 4 -1.43 -64.84 -41.47
N ARG A 5 -1.83 -63.63 -41.89
CA ARG A 5 -0.95 -62.52 -42.35
C ARG A 5 -0.08 -61.96 -41.21
N PRO A 6 1.21 -61.60 -41.43
CA PRO A 6 2.03 -60.91 -40.41
C PRO A 6 1.65 -59.42 -40.24
N ARG A 7 1.64 -58.96 -38.98
CA ARG A 7 1.36 -57.58 -38.55
C ARG A 7 2.70 -56.82 -38.39
N ILE A 8 2.86 -55.68 -39.05
CA ILE A 8 4.02 -54.78 -38.87
C ILE A 8 3.74 -53.83 -37.69
N LYS A 9 4.69 -53.71 -36.76
CA LYS A 9 4.62 -52.88 -35.54
C LYS A 9 4.83 -51.38 -35.84
N LYS A 10 4.04 -50.55 -35.17
CA LYS A 10 4.03 -49.07 -35.21
C LYS A 10 4.96 -48.52 -34.11
N ASP A 11 6.27 -48.45 -34.29
CA ASP A 11 7.12 -47.85 -33.23
C ASP A 11 8.21 -46.87 -33.72
N GLU A 12 8.40 -46.64 -35.02
CA GLU A 12 9.47 -45.74 -35.52
C GLU A 12 9.01 -44.34 -35.99
N LYS A 13 7.81 -43.92 -35.62
CA LYS A 13 7.26 -42.61 -36.05
C LYS A 13 6.98 -41.64 -34.89
N GLN A 14 7.74 -41.73 -33.81
CA GLN A 14 7.62 -40.83 -32.65
C GLN A 14 8.84 -39.93 -32.38
N ASN A 15 9.94 -40.06 -33.13
CA ASN A 15 11.18 -39.33 -32.82
C ASN A 15 11.53 -38.16 -33.77
N LEU A 16 10.59 -37.64 -34.56
CA LEU A 16 10.86 -36.58 -35.56
C LEU A 16 10.07 -35.28 -35.36
N LEU A 17 9.47 -35.05 -34.19
CA LEU A 17 8.70 -33.82 -33.91
C LEU A 17 9.24 -32.97 -32.75
N SER A 18 10.45 -33.23 -32.25
CA SER A 18 10.97 -32.56 -31.04
C SER A 18 11.78 -31.28 -31.29
N VAL A 19 11.63 -30.61 -32.44
CA VAL A 19 12.28 -29.30 -32.66
C VAL A 19 11.23 -28.30 -33.14
N GLY A 20 10.19 -28.13 -32.32
CA GLY A 20 9.25 -27.03 -32.43
C GLY A 20 9.78 -25.84 -31.62
N ASP A 21 10.01 -24.74 -32.32
CA ASP A 21 10.53 -23.47 -31.82
C ASP A 21 9.98 -23.04 -30.45
N TYR A 22 10.90 -22.78 -29.51
CA TYR A 22 10.65 -22.13 -28.22
C TYR A 22 10.36 -20.61 -28.35
N ARG A 23 9.72 -20.18 -29.43
CA ARG A 23 9.18 -18.82 -29.51
C ARG A 23 7.71 -18.92 -29.17
N HIS A 24 7.41 -18.79 -27.89
CA HIS A 24 6.06 -18.51 -27.41
C HIS A 24 5.63 -17.18 -28.03
N ARG A 25 5.06 -17.24 -29.24
CA ARG A 25 4.41 -16.10 -29.86
C ARG A 25 3.14 -15.91 -29.06
N ARG A 26 3.16 -14.97 -28.12
CA ARG A 26 1.96 -14.54 -27.41
C ARG A 26 0.92 -14.18 -28.46
N THR A 27 -0.31 -14.60 -28.20
CA THR A 27 -1.41 -14.20 -29.08
C THR A 27 -1.73 -12.73 -28.83
N GLU A 28 -2.24 -12.03 -29.85
CA GLU A 28 -2.68 -10.64 -29.73
C GLU A 28 -3.65 -10.46 -28.55
N GLN A 29 -4.51 -11.45 -28.30
CA GLN A 29 -5.38 -11.51 -27.13
C GLN A 29 -4.64 -11.61 -25.79
N GLU A 30 -3.57 -12.41 -25.70
CA GLU A 30 -2.76 -12.50 -24.47
C GLU A 30 -1.96 -11.21 -24.22
N GLU A 31 -1.51 -10.53 -25.29
CA GLU A 31 -0.85 -9.22 -25.19
C GLU A 31 -1.85 -8.12 -24.77
N ASP A 32 -3.05 -8.13 -25.33
CA ASP A 32 -4.13 -7.20 -24.98
C ASP A 32 -4.64 -7.42 -23.54
N GLU A 33 -4.81 -8.67 -23.09
CA GLU A 33 -5.17 -8.97 -21.70
C GLU A 33 -4.08 -8.54 -20.71
N GLU A 34 -2.81 -8.65 -21.09
CA GLU A 34 -1.69 -8.18 -20.27
C GLU A 34 -1.67 -6.64 -20.19
N LEU A 35 -1.88 -5.95 -21.31
CA LEU A 35 -2.03 -4.48 -21.36
C LEU A 35 -3.24 -3.99 -20.55
N LEU A 36 -4.35 -4.72 -20.57
CA LEU A 36 -5.54 -4.43 -19.76
C LEU A 36 -5.27 -4.68 -18.27
N THR A 37 -4.52 -5.73 -17.91
CA THR A 37 -4.13 -5.97 -16.51
C THR A 37 -3.06 -5.00 -16.01
N GLU A 38 -2.15 -4.53 -16.86
CA GLU A 38 -1.18 -3.47 -16.54
C GLU A 38 -1.85 -2.10 -16.37
N SER A 39 -2.81 -1.74 -17.23
CA SER A 39 -3.59 -0.50 -17.07
C SER A 39 -4.51 -0.54 -15.84
N SER A 40 -5.05 -1.71 -15.51
CA SER A 40 -5.80 -1.94 -14.27
C SER A 40 -4.92 -1.81 -13.02
N LYS A 41 -3.65 -2.26 -13.09
CA LYS A 41 -2.66 -2.07 -12.01
C LYS A 41 -2.14 -0.64 -11.91
N ALA A 42 -2.11 0.10 -13.02
CA ALA A 42 -1.67 1.50 -13.09
C ALA A 42 -2.74 2.50 -12.64
N THR A 43 -3.98 2.06 -12.43
CA THR A 43 -5.02 2.90 -11.83
C THR A 43 -4.87 2.84 -10.31
N ASN A 44 -3.87 3.55 -9.76
CA ASN A 44 -3.81 3.81 -8.33
C ASN A 44 -5.16 4.42 -7.92
N VAL A 45 -5.98 3.66 -7.20
CA VAL A 45 -7.23 4.15 -6.64
C VAL A 45 -6.86 5.23 -5.63
N CYS A 46 -6.81 6.48 -6.09
CA CYS A 46 -6.52 7.64 -5.27
C CYS A 46 -7.71 7.82 -4.31
N THR A 47 -7.58 7.23 -3.12
CA THR A 47 -8.59 7.37 -2.09
C THR A 47 -8.67 8.85 -1.70
N ARG A 48 -9.82 9.46 -2.00
CA ARG A 48 -10.09 10.86 -1.67
C ARG A 48 -11.23 10.94 -0.68
N PHE A 49 -11.02 11.68 0.40
CA PHE A 49 -12.01 11.91 1.43
C PHE A 49 -12.79 13.20 1.13
N GLU A 50 -14.12 13.11 1.08
CA GLU A 50 -15.00 14.29 1.04
C GLU A 50 -15.22 14.86 2.45
N ASP A 51 -15.29 13.96 3.44
CA ASP A 51 -15.48 14.27 4.85
C ASP A 51 -14.36 13.68 5.73
N SER A 52 -14.37 14.04 7.02
CA SER A 52 -13.48 13.44 8.01
C SER A 52 -13.52 11.90 7.97
N PRO A 53 -12.36 11.21 7.83
CA PRO A 53 -12.31 9.76 7.77
C PRO A 53 -12.92 9.07 8.99
N SER A 54 -13.55 7.92 8.79
CA SER A 54 -14.29 7.20 9.84
C SER A 54 -13.42 6.66 10.99
N TYR A 55 -12.11 6.48 10.76
CA TYR A 55 -11.15 6.07 11.78
C TYR A 55 -10.75 7.20 12.73
N VAL A 56 -11.02 8.46 12.39
CA VAL A 56 -10.81 9.60 13.27
C VAL A 56 -11.95 9.66 14.29
N LYS A 57 -11.61 9.71 15.58
CA LYS A 57 -12.55 9.64 16.70
C LYS A 57 -12.54 10.93 17.52
N TRP A 58 -13.61 11.12 18.30
CA TRP A 58 -13.74 12.20 19.29
C TRP A 58 -13.63 13.63 18.69
N GLY A 59 -14.03 13.76 17.43
CA GLY A 59 -14.17 15.00 16.66
C GLY A 59 -14.10 14.71 15.16
N LYS A 60 -14.03 15.76 14.34
CA LYS A 60 -13.93 15.67 12.88
C LYS A 60 -12.84 16.62 12.38
N LEU A 61 -12.20 16.25 11.27
CA LEU A 61 -11.37 17.19 10.52
C LEU A 61 -12.25 18.32 9.97
N ARG A 62 -11.73 19.53 9.99
CA ARG A 62 -12.32 20.67 9.26
C ARG A 62 -12.04 20.53 7.77
N ASP A 63 -12.83 21.16 6.91
CA ASP A 63 -12.74 21.02 5.46
C ASP A 63 -11.34 21.31 4.90
N TYR A 64 -10.66 22.32 5.44
CA TYR A 64 -9.27 22.62 5.05
C TYR A 64 -8.29 21.52 5.48
N GLN A 65 -8.55 20.84 6.60
CA GLN A 65 -7.75 19.70 7.06
C GLN A 65 -8.01 18.45 6.22
N VAL A 66 -9.26 18.23 5.78
CA VAL A 66 -9.60 17.17 4.82
C VAL A 66 -8.88 17.42 3.49
N ARG A 67 -8.87 18.66 3.00
CA ARG A 67 -8.08 19.05 1.82
C ARG A 67 -6.58 18.81 2.03
N GLY A 68 -6.03 19.20 3.18
CA GLY A 68 -4.63 18.94 3.54
C GLY A 68 -4.30 17.45 3.59
N LEU A 69 -5.17 16.63 4.17
CA LEU A 69 -5.02 15.17 4.19
C LEU A 69 -5.03 14.59 2.78
N ASN A 70 -5.97 14.97 1.92
CA ASN A 70 -6.01 14.50 0.54
C ASN A 70 -4.77 14.92 -0.25
N TRP A 71 -4.22 16.11 0.02
CA TRP A 71 -2.96 16.55 -0.57
C TRP A 71 -1.79 15.67 -0.13
N LEU A 72 -1.69 15.35 1.16
CA LEU A 72 -0.67 14.42 1.69
C LEU A 72 -0.79 13.01 1.10
N ILE A 73 -2.02 12.51 0.94
CA ILE A 73 -2.27 11.22 0.30
C ILE A 73 -1.76 11.27 -1.14
N SER A 74 -2.13 12.31 -1.90
CA SER A 74 -1.64 12.48 -3.28
C SER A 74 -0.11 12.48 -3.37
N LEU A 75 0.57 13.17 -2.45
CA LEU A 75 2.04 13.15 -2.40
C LEU A 75 2.59 11.73 -2.18
N TYR A 76 2.01 10.99 -1.24
CA TYR A 76 2.38 9.60 -0.97
C TYR A 76 2.13 8.69 -2.20
N GLU A 77 0.96 8.79 -2.84
CA GLU A 77 0.62 8.01 -4.05
C GLU A 77 1.61 8.22 -5.19
N ASN A 78 2.12 9.46 -5.31
CA ASN A 78 3.07 9.83 -6.37
C ASN A 78 4.55 9.62 -5.97
N GLY A 79 4.83 9.15 -4.74
CA GLY A 79 6.21 9.00 -4.26
C GLY A 79 6.95 10.33 -4.09
N ILE A 80 6.22 11.42 -3.85
CA ILE A 80 6.77 12.79 -3.70
C ILE A 80 6.75 13.19 -2.23
N ASN A 81 7.83 13.80 -1.76
CA ASN A 81 7.88 14.40 -0.42
C ASN A 81 7.20 15.78 -0.41
N GLY A 82 6.60 16.17 0.72
CA GLY A 82 5.99 17.50 0.85
C GLY A 82 6.15 18.13 2.21
N ILE A 83 5.87 19.44 2.26
CA ILE A 83 5.96 20.27 3.45
C ILE A 83 4.58 20.88 3.71
N LEU A 84 3.99 20.58 4.88
CA LEU A 84 2.79 21.28 5.35
C LEU A 84 3.19 22.65 5.91
N ALA A 85 3.02 23.69 5.10
CA ALA A 85 3.36 25.07 5.43
C ALA A 85 2.18 25.91 5.96
N ASP A 86 1.11 25.25 6.40
CA ASP A 86 -0.04 25.90 7.03
C ASP A 86 0.37 26.74 8.25
N GLU A 87 -0.38 27.81 8.53
CA GLU A 87 -0.20 28.63 9.74
C GLU A 87 -0.20 27.79 11.04
N MET A 88 0.43 28.32 12.09
CA MET A 88 0.41 27.70 13.41
C MET A 88 -1.02 27.62 13.94
N GLY A 89 -1.37 26.52 14.62
CA GLY A 89 -2.71 26.33 15.16
C GLY A 89 -3.74 25.71 14.20
N LEU A 90 -3.42 25.54 12.91
CA LEU A 90 -4.33 24.90 11.93
C LEU A 90 -4.40 23.35 12.06
N GLY A 91 -3.80 22.77 13.09
CA GLY A 91 -3.95 21.33 13.39
C GLY A 91 -3.16 20.40 12.47
N LYS A 92 -1.94 20.79 12.07
CA LYS A 92 -0.99 19.94 11.32
C LYS A 92 -0.76 18.57 12.00
N THR A 93 -0.77 18.52 13.33
CA THR A 93 -0.69 17.27 14.10
C THR A 93 -1.84 16.32 13.75
N LEU A 94 -3.08 16.81 13.76
CA LEU A 94 -4.26 15.99 13.42
C LEU A 94 -4.22 15.53 11.96
N GLN A 95 -3.83 16.39 11.02
CA GLN A 95 -3.64 16.01 9.62
C GLN A 95 -2.60 14.88 9.49
N THR A 96 -1.46 15.00 10.18
CA THR A 96 -0.37 13.99 10.17
C THR A 96 -0.82 12.66 10.77
N ILE A 97 -1.50 12.69 11.93
CA ILE A 97 -2.04 11.47 12.55
C ILE A 97 -3.09 10.82 11.65
N SER A 98 -3.92 11.63 10.97
CA SER A 98 -4.91 11.13 10.03
C SER A 98 -4.26 10.43 8.84
N LEU A 99 -3.16 10.96 8.31
CA LEU A 99 -2.38 10.30 7.26
C LEU A 99 -1.87 8.93 7.73
N LEU A 100 -1.35 8.80 8.95
CA LEU A 100 -0.94 7.50 9.50
C LEU A 100 -2.14 6.54 9.68
N GLY A 101 -3.31 7.07 10.03
CA GLY A 101 -4.56 6.32 10.05
C GLY A 101 -4.93 5.81 8.66
N TYR A 102 -4.82 6.65 7.63
CA TYR A 102 -5.01 6.25 6.23
C TYR A 102 -4.07 5.10 5.83
N MET A 103 -2.78 5.21 6.17
CA MET A 103 -1.80 4.15 5.90
C MET A 103 -2.23 2.81 6.50
N LYS A 104 -2.70 2.81 7.75
CA LYS A 104 -3.17 1.60 8.41
C LYS A 104 -4.47 1.05 7.79
N HIS A 105 -5.48 1.89 7.64
CA HIS A 105 -6.86 1.43 7.37
C HIS A 105 -7.17 1.25 5.88
N TYR A 106 -6.49 1.98 5.00
CA TYR A 106 -6.75 1.95 3.54
C TYR A 106 -5.59 1.35 2.75
N ARG A 107 -4.34 1.54 3.20
CA ARG A 107 -3.17 0.92 2.55
C ARG A 107 -2.72 -0.38 3.20
N ASN A 108 -3.32 -0.78 4.32
CA ASN A 108 -2.93 -1.96 5.10
C ASN A 108 -1.45 -1.92 5.54
N ILE A 109 -0.91 -0.73 5.81
CA ILE A 109 0.46 -0.47 6.27
C ILE A 109 0.41 0.10 7.69
N PRO A 110 0.31 -0.75 8.73
CA PRO A 110 0.19 -0.30 10.12
C PRO A 110 1.50 0.27 10.70
N GLY A 111 2.64 0.01 10.08
CA GLY A 111 3.96 0.49 10.51
C GLY A 111 5.12 -0.39 10.01
N PRO A 112 6.38 -0.08 10.40
CA PRO A 112 6.76 0.98 11.32
C PRO A 112 6.70 2.38 10.72
N HIS A 113 6.16 3.35 11.47
CA HIS A 113 6.16 4.77 11.12
C HIS A 113 6.89 5.55 12.22
N MET A 114 7.73 6.52 11.85
CA MET A 114 8.49 7.33 12.79
C MET A 114 8.07 8.79 12.70
N VAL A 115 7.74 9.40 13.83
CA VAL A 115 7.45 10.83 13.93
C VAL A 115 8.48 11.48 14.85
N LEU A 116 9.23 12.44 14.33
CA LEU A 116 10.23 13.19 15.09
C LEU A 116 9.61 14.52 15.56
N VAL A 117 9.68 14.78 16.86
CA VAL A 117 9.05 15.95 17.47
C VAL A 117 9.95 16.52 18.57
N PRO A 118 9.88 17.83 18.87
CA PRO A 118 10.58 18.39 20.02
C PRO A 118 10.16 17.72 21.33
N LYS A 119 11.13 17.50 22.24
CA LYS A 119 10.92 16.82 23.53
C LYS A 119 9.73 17.38 24.31
N SER A 120 9.55 18.71 24.32
CA SER A 120 8.47 19.41 25.01
C SER A 120 7.07 19.06 24.51
N THR A 121 6.94 18.51 23.29
CA THR A 121 5.65 18.21 22.65
C THR A 121 5.32 16.72 22.64
N LEU A 122 6.21 15.84 23.12
CA LEU A 122 6.02 14.39 23.08
C LEU A 122 4.73 13.93 23.78
N HIS A 123 4.45 14.43 24.98
CA HIS A 123 3.22 14.10 25.71
C HIS A 123 1.95 14.54 24.97
N ASN A 124 2.00 15.71 24.31
CA ASN A 124 0.91 16.19 23.48
C ASN A 124 0.67 15.23 22.30
N TRP A 125 1.71 14.84 21.57
CA TRP A 125 1.58 13.89 20.46
C TRP A 125 1.01 12.54 20.90
N MET A 126 1.49 11.97 22.02
CA MET A 126 0.95 10.71 22.55
C MET A 126 -0.54 10.83 22.91
N SER A 127 -0.94 11.95 23.49
CA SER A 127 -2.34 12.22 23.83
C SER A 127 -3.20 12.37 22.59
N GLU A 128 -2.70 13.08 21.57
CA GLU A 128 -3.38 13.28 20.29
C GLU A 128 -3.53 11.95 19.51
N PHE A 129 -2.53 11.05 19.52
CA PHE A 129 -2.67 9.71 18.94
C PHE A 129 -3.81 8.93 19.61
N LYS A 130 -3.79 8.87 20.95
CA LYS A 130 -4.81 8.17 21.74
C LYS A 130 -6.21 8.77 21.55
N ARG A 131 -6.29 10.09 21.40
CA ARG A 131 -7.54 10.80 21.15
C ARG A 131 -8.04 10.56 19.74
N TRP A 132 -7.28 10.94 18.72
CA TRP A 132 -7.81 11.05 17.37
C TRP A 132 -7.87 9.71 16.64
N VAL A 133 -6.88 8.85 16.83
CA VAL A 133 -6.83 7.54 16.14
C VAL A 133 -6.34 6.48 17.13
N PRO A 134 -7.18 6.08 18.13
CA PRO A 134 -6.80 5.12 19.18
C PRO A 134 -6.42 3.74 18.66
N THR A 135 -6.74 3.44 17.41
CA THR A 135 -6.34 2.20 16.74
C THR A 135 -4.85 2.17 16.40
N LEU A 136 -4.16 3.32 16.34
CA LEU A 136 -2.71 3.38 16.17
C LEU A 136 -2.03 3.15 17.51
N ARG A 137 -1.10 2.20 17.56
CA ARG A 137 -0.25 1.97 18.73
C ARG A 137 0.95 2.90 18.64
N SER A 138 0.99 3.94 19.47
CA SER A 138 2.14 4.84 19.58
C SER A 138 3.08 4.38 20.71
N VAL A 139 4.38 4.49 20.48
CA VAL A 139 5.43 4.25 21.48
C VAL A 139 6.29 5.50 21.55
N CYS A 140 6.60 5.94 22.77
CA CYS A 140 7.39 7.14 23.00
C CYS A 140 8.80 6.73 23.44
N LEU A 141 9.80 6.97 22.59
CA LEU A 141 11.18 6.65 22.90
C LEU A 141 11.83 7.81 23.66
N ILE A 142 11.77 7.78 24.99
CA ILE A 142 12.41 8.74 25.90
C ILE A 142 13.19 7.97 26.96
N GLY A 143 14.29 8.55 27.43
CA GLY A 143 14.96 8.14 28.68
C GLY A 143 16.45 7.90 28.50
N ASP A 144 17.11 7.66 29.64
CA ASP A 144 18.48 7.16 29.67
C ASP A 144 18.55 5.73 29.11
N LYS A 145 19.77 5.21 28.91
CA LYS A 145 20.01 3.96 28.17
C LYS A 145 19.13 2.79 28.65
N GLU A 146 18.85 2.71 29.95
CA GLU A 146 18.04 1.65 30.57
C GLU A 146 16.55 1.73 30.19
N GLN A 147 15.96 2.93 30.19
CA GLN A 147 14.55 3.13 29.81
C GLN A 147 14.31 2.85 28.32
N ARG A 148 15.32 3.06 27.46
CA ARG A 148 15.24 2.76 26.03
C ARG A 148 15.28 1.26 25.70
N VAL A 149 15.80 0.42 26.60
CA VAL A 149 15.87 -1.05 26.40
C VAL A 149 14.56 -1.73 26.78
N SER A 150 13.75 -1.11 27.65
CA SER A 150 12.48 -1.66 28.15
C SER A 150 11.23 -1.18 27.41
N SER A 151 11.36 -0.29 26.41
CA SER A 151 10.26 0.42 25.73
C SER A 151 9.89 -0.15 24.37
#